data_AF-A0A813R7V9-F1
#
_entry.id   AF-A0A813R7V9-F1
#
_cell.length_a   1.000
_cell.length_b   1.000
_cell.length_c   1.000
_cell.angle_alpha   90.00
_cell.angle_beta   90.00
_cell.angle_gamma   90.00
#
_symmetry.space_group_name_H-M   'P 1'
#
loop_
_entity.id
_entity.type
_entity.pdbx_description
1 polymer ?
#
loop_
_entity_poly.entity_id
_entity_poly.type
_entity_poly.pdbx_seq_one_letter_code
_entity_poly.pdbx_strand_id
1 'polypeptide(L)'
;MTMTGITDNDKYVLNAMFNPNYPLDFDQKSPLDVLDSENDQKALEIKQIEEEGVRLAEQNRLNEAIERFNQAIARKPNSPSAYNNRAQAYQLQNKTDDAMNDLTKAIDLSSDIQHHQKTRSLALTQRGVLHRFLGNEKESLHDFTEAAELGSAFAKQQILLNNPYAAACNQMLSKMLKQLSNPS
;
A
#
# COMPACT_ATOMS: atom_id res chain seq x y z
N MET A 1 -34.50 -19.54 20.29
CA MET A 1 -34.10 -18.59 21.34
C MET A 1 -32.91 -17.79 20.82
N THR A 2 -33.17 -16.62 20.26
CA THR A 2 -32.13 -15.70 19.77
C THR A 2 -31.59 -14.90 20.95
N MET A 3 -30.28 -14.98 21.20
CA MET A 3 -29.59 -14.14 22.19
C MET A 3 -29.82 -12.68 21.78
N THR A 4 -30.66 -11.98 22.53
CA THR A 4 -30.89 -10.54 22.37
C THR A 4 -29.59 -9.83 22.72
N GLY A 5 -28.96 -9.23 21.72
CA GLY A 5 -27.79 -8.39 21.91
C GLY A 5 -28.09 -7.23 22.85
N ILE A 6 -27.04 -6.76 23.53
CA ILE A 6 -27.04 -5.57 24.38
C ILE A 6 -27.69 -4.42 23.59
N THR A 7 -28.81 -3.90 24.08
CA THR A 7 -29.52 -2.78 23.44
C THR A 7 -28.72 -1.49 23.60
N ASP A 8 -28.99 -0.47 22.79
CA ASP A 8 -28.25 0.80 22.90
C ASP A 8 -28.46 1.49 24.25
N ASN A 9 -29.62 1.24 24.88
CA ASN A 9 -29.90 1.64 26.26
C ASN A 9 -28.96 0.93 27.25
N ASP A 10 -28.70 -0.36 27.06
CA ASP A 10 -27.82 -1.14 27.93
C ASP A 10 -26.35 -0.68 27.81
N LYS A 11 -25.89 -0.34 26.59
CA LYS A 11 -24.54 0.22 26.36
C LYS A 11 -24.40 1.61 27.00
N TYR A 12 -25.43 2.43 26.88
CA TYR A 12 -25.46 3.77 27.48
C TYR A 12 -25.35 3.70 29.01
N VAL A 13 -26.15 2.84 29.64
CA VAL A 13 -26.14 2.63 31.10
C VAL A 13 -24.77 2.12 31.56
N LEU A 14 -24.15 1.19 30.83
CA LEU A 14 -22.79 0.73 31.12
C LEU A 14 -21.77 1.89 31.06
N ASN A 15 -21.82 2.73 30.03
CA ASN A 15 -20.90 3.87 29.90
C ASN A 15 -21.08 4.92 30.99
N ALA A 16 -22.32 5.21 31.40
CA ALA A 16 -22.59 6.13 32.50
C ALA A 16 -22.11 5.58 33.86
N MET A 17 -22.12 4.25 34.05
CA MET A 17 -21.60 3.63 35.27
C MET A 17 -20.08 3.74 35.39
N PHE A 18 -19.34 3.65 34.29
CA PHE A 18 -17.87 3.69 34.31
C PHE A 18 -17.28 5.10 34.11
N ASN A 19 -18.08 6.08 33.69
CA ASN A 19 -17.66 7.46 33.47
C ASN A 19 -18.53 8.44 34.30
N PRO A 20 -18.08 8.87 35.49
CA PRO A 20 -18.88 9.67 36.43
C PRO A 20 -19.32 11.05 35.90
N ASN A 21 -18.67 11.54 34.84
CA ASN A 21 -18.98 12.82 34.19
C ASN A 21 -19.75 12.66 32.87
N TYR A 22 -20.27 11.46 32.58
CA TYR A 22 -21.02 11.21 31.36
C TYR A 22 -22.39 11.92 31.43
N PRO A 23 -22.80 12.69 30.41
CA PRO A 23 -24.07 13.43 30.43
C PRO A 23 -25.26 12.47 30.55
N LEU A 24 -26.17 12.71 31.50
CA LEU A 24 -27.39 11.92 31.70
C LEU A 24 -28.55 12.42 30.81
N ASP A 25 -28.30 12.59 29.52
CA ASP A 25 -29.32 13.02 28.56
C ASP A 25 -29.65 11.88 27.58
N PHE A 26 -30.85 11.30 27.75
CA PHE A 26 -31.28 10.09 27.04
C PHE A 26 -31.67 10.31 25.58
N ASP A 27 -31.79 11.58 25.14
CA ASP A 27 -32.16 11.94 23.76
C ASP A 27 -30.95 12.30 22.88
N GLN A 28 -29.74 12.36 23.44
CA GLN A 28 -28.52 12.60 22.67
C GLN A 28 -27.90 11.28 22.20
N LYS A 29 -27.59 11.20 20.89
CA LYS A 29 -26.73 10.12 20.36
C LYS A 29 -25.46 10.05 21.20
N SER A 30 -25.07 8.83 21.59
CA SER A 30 -23.86 8.59 22.36
C SER A 30 -22.69 9.33 21.72
N PRO A 31 -21.84 10.05 22.48
CA PRO A 31 -20.61 10.61 21.95
C PRO A 31 -19.74 9.59 21.22
N LEU A 32 -19.80 8.28 21.57
CA LEU A 32 -19.16 7.23 20.77
C LEU A 32 -19.76 7.08 19.37
N ASP A 33 -21.08 7.23 19.20
CA ASP A 33 -21.74 7.10 17.89
C ASP A 33 -21.39 8.27 16.95
N VAL A 34 -21.14 9.46 17.52
CA VAL A 34 -20.70 10.64 16.76
C VAL A 34 -19.22 10.53 16.36
N LEU A 35 -18.37 10.07 17.29
CA LEU A 35 -16.92 9.90 17.08
C LEU A 35 -16.59 8.86 16.00
N ASP A 36 -17.39 7.79 15.86
CA ASP A 36 -17.20 6.79 14.81
C ASP A 36 -17.69 7.30 13.43
N SER A 37 -18.81 8.03 13.39
CA SER A 37 -19.39 8.52 12.13
C SER A 37 -18.56 9.60 11.42
N GLU A 38 -17.93 10.51 12.16
CA GLU A 38 -17.04 11.54 11.59
C GLU A 38 -15.70 10.95 11.13
N ASN A 39 -15.19 9.95 11.85
CA ASN A 39 -13.99 9.22 11.45
C ASN A 39 -14.24 8.38 10.18
N ASP A 40 -15.41 7.76 10.06
CA ASP A 40 -15.81 7.01 8.87
C ASP A 40 -16.00 7.93 7.65
N GLN A 41 -16.62 9.10 7.84
CA GLN A 41 -16.80 10.10 6.78
C GLN A 41 -15.45 10.65 6.30
N LYS A 42 -14.56 11.01 7.24
CA LYS A 42 -13.23 11.51 6.92
C LYS A 42 -12.37 10.45 6.21
N ALA A 43 -12.46 9.19 6.65
CA ALA A 43 -11.78 8.07 5.97
C ALA A 43 -12.31 7.86 4.55
N LEU A 44 -13.62 8.00 4.34
CA LEU A 44 -14.24 7.92 3.03
C LEU A 44 -13.77 9.06 2.11
N GLU A 45 -13.69 10.29 2.61
CA GLU A 45 -13.18 11.45 1.85
C GLU A 45 -11.72 11.27 1.45
N ILE A 46 -10.85 10.83 2.36
CA ILE A 46 -9.44 10.54 2.05
C ILE A 46 -9.35 9.48 0.96
N LYS A 47 -10.14 8.40 1.07
CA LYS A 47 -10.18 7.34 0.08
C LYS A 47 -10.62 7.86 -1.29
N GLN A 48 -11.63 8.74 -1.35
CA GLN A 48 -12.08 9.36 -2.60
C GLN A 48 -10.99 10.23 -3.23
N ILE A 49 -10.25 11.00 -2.43
CA ILE A 49 -9.11 11.80 -2.90
C ILE A 49 -8.02 10.88 -3.47
N GLU A 50 -7.69 9.78 -2.80
CA GLU A 50 -6.72 8.79 -3.31
C GLU A 50 -7.19 8.16 -4.62
N GLU A 51 -8.46 7.76 -4.72
CA GLU A 51 -9.05 7.21 -5.94
C GLU A 51 -9.08 8.22 -7.09
N GLU A 52 -9.32 9.50 -6.81
CA GLU A 52 -9.20 10.57 -7.81
C GLU A 52 -7.77 10.73 -8.31
N GLY A 53 -6.78 10.70 -7.40
CA GLY A 53 -5.37 10.71 -7.74
C GLY A 53 -5.00 9.54 -8.67
N VAL A 54 -5.49 8.33 -8.39
CA VAL A 54 -5.28 7.15 -9.24
C VAL A 54 -5.89 7.36 -10.63
N ARG A 55 -7.15 7.81 -10.72
CA ARG A 55 -7.81 8.09 -12.01
C ARG A 55 -7.05 9.14 -12.84
N LEU A 56 -6.52 10.18 -12.20
CA LEU A 56 -5.70 11.21 -12.86
C LEU A 56 -4.38 10.62 -13.37
N ALA A 57 -3.73 9.75 -12.59
CA ALA A 57 -2.51 9.08 -13.00
C ALA A 57 -2.75 8.15 -14.21
N GLU A 58 -3.85 7.41 -14.23
CA GLU A 58 -4.28 6.57 -15.36
C GLU A 58 -4.54 7.39 -16.64
N GLN A 59 -4.98 8.66 -16.49
CA GLN A 59 -5.13 9.62 -17.58
C GLN A 59 -3.81 10.33 -17.96
N ASN A 60 -2.67 9.89 -17.41
CA ASN A 60 -1.36 10.53 -17.57
C ASN A 60 -1.28 11.99 -17.08
N ARG A 61 -2.22 12.42 -16.23
CA ARG A 61 -2.26 13.75 -15.60
C ARG A 61 -1.48 13.73 -14.28
N LEU A 62 -0.18 13.43 -14.38
CA LEU A 62 0.66 13.05 -13.25
C LEU A 62 0.82 14.17 -12.19
N ASN A 63 0.94 15.44 -12.60
CA ASN A 63 1.03 16.56 -11.66
C ASN A 63 -0.24 16.71 -10.81
N GLU A 64 -1.40 16.53 -11.42
CA GLU A 64 -2.69 16.64 -10.73
C GLU A 64 -2.92 15.44 -9.81
N ALA A 65 -2.49 14.24 -10.24
CA ALA A 65 -2.48 13.06 -9.40
C ALA A 65 -1.62 13.25 -8.13
N ILE A 66 -0.39 13.77 -8.29
CA ILE A 66 0.50 14.10 -7.18
C ILE A 66 -0.17 15.09 -6.21
N GLU A 67 -0.86 16.10 -6.74
CA GLU A 67 -1.58 17.07 -5.91
C GLU A 67 -2.72 16.42 -5.12
N ARG A 68 -3.48 15.49 -5.71
CA ARG A 68 -4.48 14.70 -4.95
C ARG A 68 -3.82 13.87 -3.86
N PHE A 69 -2.71 13.19 -4.14
CA PHE A 69 -2.01 12.41 -3.12
C PHE A 69 -1.43 13.29 -2.01
N ASN A 70 -0.93 14.49 -2.33
CA ASN A 70 -0.51 15.48 -1.33
C ASN A 70 -1.66 15.84 -0.39
N GLN A 71 -2.85 16.07 -0.94
CA GLN A 71 -4.04 16.37 -0.14
C GLN A 71 -4.44 15.19 0.75
N ALA A 72 -4.42 13.95 0.22
CA ALA A 72 -4.68 12.76 1.02
C ALA A 72 -3.67 12.61 2.18
N ILE A 73 -2.38 12.84 1.92
CA ILE A 73 -1.31 12.78 2.93
C ILE A 73 -1.48 13.89 3.97
N ALA A 74 -1.83 15.11 3.57
CA ALA A 74 -2.07 16.21 4.50
C ALA A 74 -3.24 15.92 5.45
N ARG A 75 -4.26 15.21 4.97
CA ARG A 75 -5.42 14.78 5.77
C ARG A 75 -5.13 13.56 6.65
N LYS A 76 -4.30 12.63 6.15
CA LYS A 76 -3.87 11.40 6.82
C LYS A 76 -2.38 11.13 6.58
N PRO A 77 -1.50 11.70 7.43
CA PRO A 77 -0.05 11.57 7.27
C PRO A 77 0.49 10.15 7.43
N ASN A 78 -0.31 9.26 7.99
CA ASN A 78 -0.02 7.84 8.20
C ASN A 78 -0.78 6.93 7.20
N SER A 79 -1.10 7.40 5.98
CA SER A 79 -1.70 6.57 4.92
C SER A 79 -0.61 5.92 4.06
N PRO A 80 -0.28 4.63 4.22
CA PRO A 80 0.77 4.00 3.41
C PRO A 80 0.39 3.96 1.92
N SER A 81 -0.91 3.86 1.60
CA SER A 81 -1.40 3.79 0.22
C SER A 81 -1.19 5.10 -0.53
N ALA A 82 -1.40 6.25 0.13
CA ALA A 82 -1.19 7.55 -0.47
C ALA A 82 0.29 7.76 -0.87
N TYR A 83 1.24 7.39 -0.02
CA TYR A 83 2.68 7.44 -0.36
C TYR A 83 3.03 6.46 -1.48
N ASN A 84 2.55 5.21 -1.42
CA ASN A 84 2.78 4.23 -2.48
C ASN A 84 2.27 4.70 -3.86
N ASN A 85 1.09 5.33 -3.91
CA ASN A 85 0.50 5.81 -5.15
C ASN A 85 1.22 7.06 -5.66
N ARG A 86 1.62 7.97 -4.77
CA ARG A 86 2.41 9.15 -5.15
C ARG A 86 3.79 8.76 -5.68
N ALA A 87 4.44 7.76 -5.08
CA ALA A 87 5.68 7.21 -5.60
C ALA A 87 5.55 6.64 -7.02
N GLN A 88 4.43 5.99 -7.33
CA GLN A 88 4.16 5.51 -8.69
C GLN A 88 4.07 6.68 -9.67
N ALA A 89 3.36 7.75 -9.31
CA ALA A 89 3.28 8.95 -10.13
C ALA A 89 4.65 9.62 -10.31
N TYR A 90 5.48 9.66 -9.27
CA TYR A 90 6.85 10.16 -9.36
C TYR A 90 7.75 9.32 -10.27
N GLN A 91 7.65 7.99 -10.22
CA GLN A 91 8.36 7.11 -11.17
C GLN A 91 7.98 7.40 -12.61
N LEU A 92 6.68 7.60 -12.90
CA LEU A 92 6.22 7.97 -14.24
C LEU A 92 6.73 9.35 -14.69
N GLN A 93 7.12 10.22 -13.77
CA GLN A 93 7.79 11.50 -14.04
C GLN A 93 9.32 11.42 -14.04
N ASN A 94 9.92 10.24 -13.88
CA ASN A 94 11.36 10.05 -13.66
C ASN A 94 11.92 10.79 -12.43
N LYS A 95 11.08 11.07 -11.44
CA LYS A 95 11.49 11.64 -10.14
C LYS A 95 11.87 10.52 -9.18
N THR A 96 13.01 9.90 -9.46
CA THR A 96 13.45 8.68 -8.78
C THR A 96 13.66 8.86 -7.28
N ASP A 97 14.28 9.96 -6.84
CA ASP A 97 14.55 10.21 -5.43
C ASP A 97 13.25 10.42 -4.62
N ASP A 98 12.30 11.19 -5.17
CA ASP A 98 10.99 11.40 -4.56
C ASP A 98 10.22 10.08 -4.43
N ALA A 99 10.26 9.25 -5.47
CA ALA A 99 9.65 7.93 -5.42
C ALA A 99 10.29 7.02 -4.37
N MET A 100 11.63 7.00 -4.28
CA MET A 100 12.35 6.18 -3.29
C MET A 100 11.99 6.58 -1.85
N ASN A 101 11.90 7.88 -1.59
CA ASN A 101 11.50 8.42 -0.28
C ASN A 101 10.07 8.00 0.08
N ASP A 102 9.12 8.15 -0.85
CA ASP A 102 7.72 7.79 -0.61
C ASP A 102 7.52 6.28 -0.43
N LEU A 103 8.22 5.44 -1.21
CA LEU A 103 8.15 3.99 -1.06
C LEU A 103 8.69 3.55 0.30
N THR A 104 9.82 4.14 0.73
CA THR A 104 10.37 3.87 2.06
C THR A 104 9.38 4.27 3.14
N LYS A 105 8.76 5.45 3.03
CA LYS A 105 7.73 5.89 3.99
C LYS A 105 6.50 4.97 4.00
N ALA A 106 6.06 4.50 2.84
CA ALA A 106 4.94 3.55 2.74
C ALA A 106 5.26 2.21 3.44
N ILE A 107 6.49 1.72 3.28
CA ILE A 107 6.97 0.49 3.93
C ILE A 107 7.01 0.67 5.44
N ASP A 108 7.60 1.76 5.93
CA ASP A 108 7.69 2.07 7.37
C ASP A 108 6.32 2.20 8.03
N LEU A 109 5.35 2.84 7.37
CA LEU A 109 4.00 2.99 7.90
C LEU A 109 3.18 1.69 7.87
N SER A 110 3.67 0.66 7.17
CA SER A 110 2.96 -0.61 6.98
C SER A 110 3.54 -1.78 7.78
N SER A 111 4.67 -1.59 8.49
CA SER A 111 5.38 -2.65 9.20
C SER A 111 4.67 -3.16 10.47
N ASP A 112 3.77 -2.37 11.06
CA ASP A 112 3.16 -2.66 12.37
C ASP A 112 1.66 -3.04 12.27
N ILE A 113 1.06 -2.93 11.08
CA ILE A 113 -0.39 -3.04 10.91
C ILE A 113 -0.71 -4.24 10.01
N GLN A 114 -1.30 -5.29 10.59
CA GLN A 114 -1.70 -6.50 9.87
C GLN A 114 -2.62 -6.20 8.67
N HIS A 115 -3.37 -5.09 8.72
CA HIS A 115 -4.26 -4.64 7.64
C HIS A 115 -3.54 -3.91 6.47
N HIS A 116 -2.23 -3.66 6.54
CA HIS A 116 -1.47 -2.96 5.50
C HIS A 116 -0.50 -3.86 4.71
N GLN A 117 -0.55 -5.19 4.92
CA GLN A 117 0.32 -6.15 4.22
C GLN A 117 0.27 -6.03 2.70
N LYS A 118 -0.92 -5.76 2.13
CA LYS A 118 -1.07 -5.55 0.68
C LYS A 118 -0.29 -4.33 0.21
N THR A 119 -0.45 -3.19 0.87
CA THR A 119 0.26 -1.96 0.51
C THR A 119 1.76 -2.11 0.71
N ARG A 120 2.18 -2.78 1.78
CA ARG A 120 3.58 -3.11 2.03
C ARG A 120 4.18 -3.93 0.90
N SER A 121 3.51 -4.99 0.49
CA SER A 121 3.92 -5.87 -0.62
C SER A 121 4.04 -5.10 -1.94
N LEU A 122 3.11 -4.17 -2.21
CA LEU A 122 3.17 -3.30 -3.39
C LEU A 122 4.33 -2.31 -3.34
N ALA A 123 4.53 -1.64 -2.20
CA ALA A 123 5.60 -0.67 -2.03
C ALA A 123 6.99 -1.32 -2.14
N LEU A 124 7.18 -2.48 -1.50
CA LEU A 124 8.40 -3.29 -1.65
C LEU A 124 8.60 -3.73 -3.11
N THR A 125 7.55 -4.16 -3.79
CA THR A 125 7.64 -4.54 -5.21
C THR A 125 8.10 -3.36 -6.07
N GLN A 126 7.50 -2.18 -5.88
CA GLN A 126 7.88 -0.98 -6.63
C GLN A 126 9.32 -0.54 -6.31
N ARG A 127 9.71 -0.57 -5.03
CA ARG A 127 11.06 -0.17 -4.61
C ARG A 127 12.12 -1.15 -5.10
N GLY A 128 11.81 -2.45 -5.11
CA GLY A 128 12.67 -3.48 -5.69
C GLY A 128 12.89 -3.28 -7.20
N VAL A 129 11.86 -2.88 -7.95
CA VAL A 129 12.00 -2.50 -9.37
C VAL A 129 12.88 -1.27 -9.52
N LEU A 130 12.69 -0.26 -8.66
CA LEU A 130 13.47 0.98 -8.71
C LEU A 130 14.95 0.74 -8.35
N HIS A 131 15.24 -0.07 -7.33
CA HIS A 131 16.60 -0.49 -6.99
C HIS A 131 17.27 -1.20 -8.16
N ARG A 132 16.56 -2.10 -8.84
CA ARG A 132 17.09 -2.78 -10.03
C ARG A 132 17.40 -1.81 -11.16
N PHE A 133 16.50 -0.85 -11.42
CA PHE A 133 16.73 0.19 -12.43
C PHE A 133 17.99 1.03 -12.11
N LEU A 134 18.27 1.24 -10.81
CA LEU A 134 19.46 1.94 -10.33
C LEU A 134 20.72 1.06 -10.25
N GLY A 135 20.65 -0.24 -10.59
CA GLY A 135 21.76 -1.19 -10.49
C GLY A 135 22.04 -1.71 -9.07
N ASN A 136 21.14 -1.43 -8.12
CA ASN A 136 21.24 -1.85 -6.71
C ASN A 136 20.64 -3.27 -6.55
N GLU A 137 21.33 -4.27 -7.10
CA GLU A 137 20.82 -5.65 -7.19
C GLU A 137 20.58 -6.32 -5.83
N LYS A 138 21.38 -6.01 -4.82
CA LYS A 138 21.24 -6.59 -3.47
C LYS A 138 19.98 -6.10 -2.79
N GLU A 139 19.76 -4.78 -2.83
CA GLU A 139 18.60 -4.10 -2.28
C GLU A 139 17.34 -4.51 -3.03
N SER A 140 17.43 -4.64 -4.37
CA SER A 140 16.34 -5.14 -5.20
C SER A 140 15.91 -6.56 -4.80
N LEU A 141 16.88 -7.48 -4.64
CA LEU A 141 16.60 -8.84 -4.23
C LEU A 141 16.00 -8.90 -2.82
N HIS A 142 16.48 -8.07 -1.90
CA HIS A 142 15.94 -7.96 -0.56
C HIS A 142 14.46 -7.56 -0.58
N ASP A 143 14.13 -6.46 -1.27
CA ASP A 143 12.76 -5.96 -1.40
C ASP A 143 11.82 -6.99 -2.06
N PHE A 144 12.28 -7.65 -3.13
CA PHE A 144 11.47 -8.69 -3.76
C PHE A 144 11.27 -9.91 -2.87
N THR A 145 12.27 -10.32 -2.10
CA THR A 145 12.16 -11.44 -1.16
C THR A 145 11.08 -11.16 -0.13
N GLU A 146 11.12 -9.98 0.47
CA GLU A 146 10.13 -9.57 1.45
C GLU A 146 8.73 -9.41 0.84
N ALA A 147 8.63 -8.84 -0.36
CA ALA A 147 7.34 -8.75 -1.07
C ALA A 147 6.76 -10.14 -1.40
N ALA A 148 7.61 -11.12 -1.72
CA ALA A 148 7.23 -12.49 -2.03
C ALA A 148 6.70 -13.25 -0.80
N GLU A 149 7.30 -13.02 0.37
CA GLU A 149 6.81 -13.53 1.66
C GLU A 149 5.41 -12.99 1.98
N LEU A 150 5.14 -11.73 1.61
CA LEU A 150 3.81 -11.12 1.68
C LEU A 150 2.85 -11.55 0.56
N GLY A 151 3.25 -12.49 -0.30
CA GLY A 151 2.39 -13.09 -1.32
C GLY A 151 2.48 -12.48 -2.72
N SER A 152 3.41 -11.55 -3.00
CA SER A 152 3.59 -10.99 -4.35
C SER A 152 4.07 -12.05 -5.34
N ALA A 153 3.21 -12.46 -6.27
CA ALA A 153 3.57 -13.37 -7.37
C ALA A 153 4.59 -12.73 -8.32
N PHE A 154 4.48 -11.43 -8.58
CA PHE A 154 5.45 -10.70 -9.39
C PHE A 154 6.84 -10.74 -8.74
N ALA A 155 6.94 -10.47 -7.44
CA ALA A 155 8.22 -10.49 -6.74
C ALA A 155 8.86 -11.89 -6.75
N LYS A 156 8.06 -12.95 -6.54
CA LYS A 156 8.51 -14.35 -6.69
C LYS A 156 9.11 -14.59 -8.08
N GLN A 157 8.45 -14.10 -9.13
CA GLN A 157 8.96 -14.22 -10.50
C GLN A 157 10.28 -13.45 -10.68
N GLN A 158 10.40 -12.24 -10.14
CA GLN A 158 11.65 -11.46 -10.23
C GLN A 158 12.84 -12.15 -9.55
N ILE A 159 12.62 -12.78 -8.39
CA ILE A 159 13.65 -13.57 -7.68
C ILE A 159 14.13 -14.73 -8.55
N LEU A 160 13.20 -15.46 -9.20
CA LEU A 160 13.54 -16.57 -10.08
C LEU A 160 14.35 -16.13 -11.30
N LEU A 161 14.05 -14.96 -11.85
CA LEU A 161 14.82 -14.38 -12.95
C LEU A 161 16.22 -13.94 -12.51
N ASN A 162 16.39 -13.57 -11.24
CA ASN A 162 17.68 -13.24 -10.66
C ASN A 162 18.52 -14.49 -10.30
N ASN A 163 17.98 -15.70 -10.48
CA ASN A 163 18.71 -16.93 -10.23
C ASN A 163 19.79 -17.14 -11.33
N PRO A 164 21.08 -17.17 -10.97
CA PRO A 164 22.17 -17.30 -11.93
C PRO A 164 22.11 -18.61 -12.73
N TYR A 165 21.51 -19.67 -12.17
CA TYR A 165 21.31 -20.94 -12.87
C TYR A 165 20.24 -20.84 -13.96
N ALA A 166 19.16 -20.09 -13.73
CA ALA A 166 18.12 -19.86 -14.76
C ALA A 166 18.67 -19.02 -15.92
N ALA A 167 19.48 -17.99 -15.63
CA ALA A 167 20.17 -17.19 -16.63
C ALA A 167 21.17 -18.02 -17.45
N ALA A 168 21.96 -18.87 -16.80
CA ALA A 168 22.91 -19.77 -17.47
C ALA A 168 22.19 -20.81 -18.35
N CYS A 169 21.12 -21.44 -17.86
CA CYS A 169 20.32 -22.38 -18.64
C CYS A 169 19.69 -21.72 -19.88
N ASN A 170 19.13 -20.52 -19.74
CA ASN A 170 18.55 -19.79 -20.86
C ASN A 170 19.61 -19.38 -21.90
N GLN A 171 20.79 -18.95 -21.46
CA GLN A 171 21.91 -18.67 -22.36
C GLN A 171 22.41 -19.94 -23.08
N MET A 172 22.52 -21.05 -22.36
CA MET A 172 22.98 -22.32 -22.93
C MET A 172 21.97 -22.89 -23.94
N LEU A 173 20.68 -22.86 -23.62
CA LEU A 173 19.59 -23.26 -24.53
C LEU A 173 19.57 -22.39 -25.79
N SER A 174 19.70 -21.07 -25.64
CA SER A 174 19.74 -20.13 -26.77
C SER A 174 20.93 -20.38 -27.70
N LYS A 175 22.11 -20.68 -27.14
CA LYS A 175 23.31 -21.04 -27.92
C LYS A 175 23.11 -22.36 -28.68
N MET A 176 22.56 -23.38 -28.03
CA MET A 176 22.28 -24.68 -28.68
C MET A 176 21.25 -24.55 -29.80
N LEU A 177 20.16 -23.80 -29.59
CA LEU A 177 19.15 -23.54 -30.63
C LEU A 177 19.74 -22.80 -31.83
N LYS A 178 20.63 -21.81 -31.60
CA LYS A 178 21.34 -21.11 -32.68
C LYS A 178 22.21 -22.05 -33.53
N GLN A 179 22.90 -22.99 -32.89
CA GLN A 179 23.73 -23.99 -33.56
C GLN A 179 22.89 -24.98 -34.38
N LEU A 180 21.70 -25.34 -33.90
CA LEU A 180 20.78 -26.20 -34.63
C LEU A 180 20.11 -25.48 -35.82
N SER A 181 19.90 -24.16 -35.73
CA SER A 181 19.30 -23.36 -36.81
C SER A 181 20.28 -22.96 -37.93
N ASN A 182 21.59 -23.06 -37.69
CA ASN A 182 22.64 -22.87 -38.70
C ASN A 182 23.52 -24.12 -38.76
N PRO A 183 23.03 -25.23 -39.34
CA PRO A 183 23.86 -26.41 -39.54
C PRO A 183 24.95 -26.06 -40.58
N SER A 184 26.21 -26.18 -40.15
CA SER A 184 27.40 -26.10 -41.00
C SER A 184 27.47 -27.24 -42.00
#